data_AF-A0AAU7ZIV2-F1
#
_entry.id   AF-A0AAU7ZIV2-F1
#
_cell.length_a   1.000
_cell.length_b   1.000
_cell.length_c   1.000
_cell.angle_alpha   90.00
_cell.angle_beta   90.00
_cell.angle_gamma   90.00
#
_symmetry.space_group_name_H-M   'P 1'
#
loop_
_entity.id
_entity.type
_entity.pdbx_description
1 polymer ?
#
loop_
_entity_poly.entity_id
_entity_poly.type
_entity_poly.pdbx_seq_one_letter_code
_entity_poly.pdbx_strand_id
1 'polypeptide(L)'
;MRRLRANSFAAVAAITIFVFGLSGSSWARTVRTRVHAGLRSTLRTSARTKTHPVAITGEEVVPGVMPDVVSSGAVSGELPDEGKPYQLRMTNLHTGESLDIIYRVGDTYIPEALEKLNYFLRDHYTQDVVQYEPKEFDVLHAMMSRLGRVSGIIQVVCGYRTPETNEALRHSSIKTGVAEHSQHMEGHAIDLRVPGVSTAQLRNTALSLHAGGVGYYPISQFVHVDVGPVREWVFGAAPRKPGRRYHAARATGM
;
A
#
# COMPACT_ATOMS: atom_id res chain seq x y z
N MET A 1 -16.41 28.60 60.82
CA MET A 1 -17.50 27.58 60.87
C MET A 1 -16.98 26.25 60.31
N ARG A 2 -17.79 25.18 60.40
CA ARG A 2 -17.63 23.82 59.81
C ARG A 2 -17.10 23.86 58.34
N ARG A 3 -16.38 22.87 57.79
CA ARG A 3 -15.83 21.56 58.29
C ARG A 3 -14.76 21.05 57.29
N LEU A 4 -13.80 20.23 57.73
CA LEU A 4 -13.01 19.40 56.81
C LEU A 4 -13.81 18.18 56.31
N ARG A 5 -13.48 17.69 55.11
CA ARG A 5 -13.48 16.25 54.77
C ARG A 5 -12.35 15.94 53.78
N ALA A 6 -11.54 14.93 54.12
CA ALA A 6 -10.69 14.21 53.18
C ALA A 6 -11.40 12.91 52.78
N ASN A 7 -11.16 12.43 51.56
CA ASN A 7 -11.63 11.12 51.11
C ASN A 7 -10.45 10.16 50.96
N SER A 8 -10.37 9.19 51.87
CA SER A 8 -9.43 8.07 51.77
C SER A 8 -10.15 6.86 51.15
N PHE A 9 -9.63 6.31 50.06
CA PHE A 9 -10.04 4.98 49.60
C PHE A 9 -9.07 3.93 50.17
N ALA A 10 -9.55 3.13 51.12
CA ALA A 10 -8.84 1.99 51.65
C ALA A 10 -9.14 0.73 50.83
N ALA A 11 -8.11 -0.07 50.55
CA ALA A 11 -8.31 -1.38 49.92
C ALA A 11 -8.87 -2.39 50.94
N VAL A 12 -9.90 -3.14 50.56
CA VAL A 12 -10.45 -4.23 51.37
C VAL A 12 -9.87 -5.55 50.86
N ALA A 13 -8.97 -6.15 51.63
CA ALA A 13 -8.54 -7.52 51.42
C ALA A 13 -9.43 -8.46 52.25
N ALA A 14 -10.16 -9.36 51.58
CA ALA A 14 -10.93 -10.40 52.23
C ALA A 14 -10.06 -11.67 52.37
N ILE A 15 -9.80 -12.08 53.61
CA ILE A 15 -9.09 -13.33 53.94
C ILE A 15 -10.09 -14.31 54.56
N THR A 16 -10.18 -15.51 54.01
CA THR A 16 -10.87 -16.66 54.63
C THR A 16 -10.03 -17.91 54.38
N ILE A 17 -9.85 -18.77 55.39
CA ILE A 17 -8.94 -19.92 55.36
C ILE A 17 -9.55 -21.10 56.15
N PHE A 18 -9.08 -22.33 55.89
CA PHE A 18 -9.38 -23.61 56.57
C PHE A 18 -10.78 -24.23 56.31
N VAL A 19 -10.99 -25.57 56.25
CA VAL A 19 -10.16 -26.80 56.02
C VAL A 19 -11.16 -27.98 55.73
N PHE A 20 -10.90 -29.26 55.41
CA PHE A 20 -9.77 -30.20 55.57
C PHE A 20 -9.80 -31.35 54.51
N GLY A 21 -8.63 -31.83 54.09
CA GLY A 21 -8.40 -33.24 53.71
C GLY A 21 -8.66 -33.64 52.25
N LEU A 22 -8.09 -34.74 51.74
CA LEU A 22 -7.02 -35.61 52.27
C LEU A 22 -6.41 -36.45 51.13
N SER A 23 -5.18 -36.97 51.30
CA SER A 23 -4.40 -37.78 50.34
C SER A 23 -3.89 -37.05 49.07
N GLY A 24 -2.64 -37.23 48.61
CA GLY A 24 -1.51 -37.95 49.20
C GLY A 24 -0.33 -38.12 48.23
N SER A 25 0.92 -37.86 48.69
CA SER A 25 2.22 -38.02 47.98
C SER A 25 2.43 -37.16 46.69
N SER A 26 3.63 -36.69 46.31
CA SER A 26 4.99 -36.91 46.86
C SER A 26 5.88 -35.64 46.85
N TRP A 27 6.99 -35.76 47.56
CA TRP A 27 8.12 -34.86 47.83
C TRP A 27 8.87 -34.37 46.56
N ALA A 28 9.69 -33.31 46.55
CA ALA A 28 9.87 -32.11 47.41
C ALA A 28 10.94 -31.16 46.78
N ARG A 29 10.91 -29.85 47.14
CA ARG A 29 12.05 -28.88 47.27
C ARG A 29 13.08 -28.75 46.11
N THR A 30 13.48 -27.56 45.63
CA THR A 30 13.69 -26.27 46.32
C THR A 30 13.59 -25.08 45.35
N VAL A 31 12.94 -23.98 45.74
CA VAL A 31 13.13 -22.66 45.12
C VAL A 31 14.06 -21.83 46.01
N ARG A 32 15.04 -21.13 45.42
CA ARG A 32 15.98 -20.27 46.18
C ARG A 32 15.76 -18.80 45.82
N THR A 33 15.21 -18.04 46.76
CA THR A 33 15.00 -16.60 46.64
C THR A 33 16.31 -15.83 46.85
N ARG A 34 16.45 -14.70 46.15
CA ARG A 34 17.28 -13.57 46.61
C ARG A 34 16.67 -12.25 46.14
N VAL A 35 16.49 -11.33 47.08
CA VAL A 35 16.03 -9.96 46.83
C VAL A 35 16.97 -9.02 47.58
N HIS A 36 17.61 -8.10 46.86
CA HIS A 36 18.22 -6.84 47.32
C HIS A 36 18.12 -5.90 46.10
N ALA A 37 17.52 -4.71 46.06
CA ALA A 37 17.23 -3.63 47.01
C ALA A 37 18.25 -2.47 46.96
N GLY A 38 17.78 -1.29 46.53
CA GLY A 38 18.55 -0.03 46.43
C GLY A 38 19.07 0.27 45.00
N LEU A 39 19.17 1.54 44.56
CA LEU A 39 18.70 2.79 45.16
C LEU A 39 18.66 3.94 44.11
N ARG A 40 17.70 4.88 44.23
CA ARG A 40 17.71 6.32 43.79
C ARG A 40 18.49 6.69 42.49
N SER A 41 17.85 6.99 41.36
CA SER A 41 17.02 8.17 41.00
C SER A 41 17.78 9.34 40.34
N THR A 42 17.27 9.81 39.19
CA THR A 42 17.19 11.23 38.80
C THR A 42 16.16 11.40 37.68
N LEU A 43 15.58 12.60 37.54
CA LEU A 43 14.58 12.90 36.52
C LEU A 43 15.24 13.27 35.18
N ARG A 44 14.59 12.93 34.05
CA ARG A 44 14.74 13.68 32.81
C ARG A 44 13.39 13.98 32.16
N THR A 45 13.28 15.23 31.71
CA THR A 45 12.04 15.93 31.39
C THR A 45 11.28 15.36 30.20
N SER A 46 9.95 15.23 30.33
CA SER A 46 9.04 14.99 29.20
C SER A 46 9.03 16.19 28.24
N ALA A 47 9.49 16.00 27.00
CA ALA A 47 9.42 17.00 25.95
C ALA A 47 7.96 17.17 25.45
N ARG A 48 7.23 18.13 26.04
CA ARG A 48 5.86 18.47 25.66
C ARG A 48 5.87 19.35 24.40
N THR A 49 5.81 18.74 23.22
CA THR A 49 5.61 19.45 21.95
C THR A 49 4.35 20.31 22.02
N LYS A 50 4.44 21.58 21.63
CA LYS A 50 3.33 22.54 21.74
C LYS A 50 2.38 22.37 20.56
N THR A 51 1.14 21.96 20.82
CA THR A 51 0.04 22.09 19.88
C THR A 51 -0.30 23.58 19.71
N HIS A 52 -0.02 24.14 18.54
CA HIS A 52 -0.50 25.48 18.18
C HIS A 52 -1.91 25.37 17.58
N PRO A 53 -2.92 26.07 18.12
CA PRO A 53 -4.23 26.14 17.49
C PRO A 53 -4.15 27.06 16.27
N VAL A 54 -4.23 26.49 15.06
CA VAL A 54 -4.41 27.26 13.83
C VAL A 54 -5.87 27.72 13.78
N ALA A 55 -6.08 29.02 13.61
CA ALA A 55 -7.42 29.59 13.52
C ALA A 55 -8.07 29.22 12.18
N ILE A 56 -9.33 28.80 12.21
CA ILE A 56 -10.12 28.59 10.99
C ILE A 56 -10.65 29.95 10.51
N THR A 57 -9.94 30.56 9.59
CA THR A 57 -10.49 31.58 8.69
C THR A 57 -11.03 30.87 7.46
N GLY A 58 -12.35 30.82 7.31
CA GLY A 58 -12.99 30.26 6.11
C GLY A 58 -12.81 31.20 4.93
N GLU A 59 -12.38 30.66 3.79
CA GLU A 59 -12.41 31.33 2.49
C GLU A 59 -13.25 30.47 1.52
N GLU A 60 -14.01 31.12 0.65
CA GLU A 60 -15.19 30.54 0.01
C GLU A 60 -14.86 29.86 -1.31
N VAL A 61 -14.90 28.53 -1.35
CA VAL A 61 -14.59 27.74 -2.56
C VAL A 61 -15.74 27.80 -3.57
N VAL A 62 -15.69 28.80 -4.44
CA VAL A 62 -16.53 28.87 -5.65
C VAL A 62 -16.16 27.76 -6.65
N PRO A 63 -17.09 26.89 -7.06
CA PRO A 63 -16.81 25.83 -8.02
C PRO A 63 -16.93 26.34 -9.47
N GLY A 64 -15.92 26.08 -10.31
CA GLY A 64 -16.10 26.14 -11.77
C GLY A 64 -15.17 27.06 -12.58
N VAL A 65 -13.87 27.12 -12.25
CA VAL A 65 -12.83 27.50 -13.23
C VAL A 65 -11.76 26.42 -13.22
N MET A 66 -11.45 25.85 -14.40
CA MET A 66 -10.27 25.01 -14.58
C MET A 66 -9.05 25.93 -14.74
N PRO A 67 -7.99 25.82 -13.92
CA PRO A 67 -6.72 26.44 -14.26
C PRO A 67 -6.13 25.77 -15.50
N ASP A 68 -5.47 26.55 -16.35
CA ASP A 68 -5.00 26.12 -17.66
C ASP A 68 -4.00 24.95 -17.63
N VAL A 69 -3.87 24.29 -18.78
CA VAL A 69 -2.86 23.26 -19.03
C VAL A 69 -1.46 23.84 -18.79
N VAL A 70 -0.82 23.43 -17.69
CA VAL A 70 0.57 23.79 -17.38
C VAL A 70 1.49 23.09 -18.39
N SER A 71 1.70 23.74 -19.53
CA SER A 71 2.62 23.24 -20.55
C SER A 71 4.05 23.28 -20.01
N SER A 72 4.66 22.09 -19.92
CA SER A 72 6.10 21.89 -20.03
C SER A 72 6.98 22.83 -19.20
N GLY A 73 7.04 22.59 -17.88
CA GLY A 73 8.24 22.91 -17.10
C GLY A 73 9.42 22.06 -17.59
N ALA A 74 10.07 22.49 -18.67
CA ALA A 74 11.25 21.84 -19.23
C ALA A 74 12.38 21.90 -18.17
N VAL A 75 12.74 20.75 -17.61
CA VAL A 75 13.83 20.67 -16.64
C VAL A 75 15.15 20.58 -17.39
N SER A 76 16.10 21.43 -17.00
CA SER A 76 17.46 21.50 -17.51
C SER A 76 18.33 20.36 -16.96
N GLY A 77 17.90 19.11 -17.20
CA GLY A 77 18.75 17.93 -17.18
C GLY A 77 19.00 17.54 -18.64
N GLU A 78 20.26 17.40 -19.01
CA GLU A 78 20.63 17.14 -20.41
C GLU A 78 20.26 15.70 -20.77
N LEU A 79 19.33 15.53 -21.72
CA LEU A 79 18.93 14.21 -22.19
C LEU A 79 20.11 13.56 -22.93
N PRO A 80 20.38 12.26 -22.75
CA PRO A 80 21.43 11.58 -23.52
C PRO A 80 21.23 11.76 -25.03
N ASP A 81 22.25 12.28 -25.72
CA ASP A 81 22.20 12.67 -27.15
C ASP A 81 21.78 11.52 -28.07
N GLU A 82 22.14 10.28 -27.72
CA GLU A 82 21.85 9.08 -28.51
C GLU A 82 21.02 8.06 -27.73
N GLY A 83 19.92 7.61 -28.35
CA GLY A 83 19.14 6.48 -27.87
C GLY A 83 17.66 6.59 -28.22
N LYS A 84 16.93 5.49 -28.03
CA LYS A 84 15.47 5.52 -28.07
C LYS A 84 14.92 6.10 -26.77
N PRO A 85 14.06 7.14 -26.79
CA PRO A 85 13.38 7.62 -25.59
C PRO A 85 12.26 6.66 -25.16
N TYR A 86 12.11 6.51 -23.85
CA TYR A 86 11.04 5.76 -23.19
C TYR A 86 10.19 6.73 -22.37
N GLN A 87 8.93 6.89 -22.78
CA GLN A 87 8.02 7.92 -22.29
C GLN A 87 6.82 7.29 -21.56
N LEU A 88 6.41 7.87 -20.44
CA LEU A 88 5.16 7.54 -19.75
C LEU A 88 4.29 8.78 -19.62
N ARG A 89 2.99 8.60 -19.91
CA ARG A 89 1.93 9.54 -19.58
C ARG A 89 1.01 8.93 -18.53
N MET A 90 0.86 9.61 -17.41
CA MET A 90 0.23 9.07 -16.21
C MET A 90 -0.68 10.12 -15.57
N THR A 91 -1.83 9.70 -15.04
CA THR A 91 -2.72 10.53 -14.21
C THR A 91 -3.02 9.78 -12.91
N ASN A 92 -2.79 10.42 -11.76
CA ASN A 92 -3.04 9.84 -10.44
C ASN A 92 -4.50 10.09 -10.05
N LEU A 93 -5.28 9.02 -9.84
CA LEU A 93 -6.72 9.12 -9.58
C LEU A 93 -7.06 9.60 -8.15
N HIS A 94 -6.08 9.68 -7.25
CA HIS A 94 -6.28 10.21 -5.90
C HIS A 94 -5.86 11.68 -5.76
N THR A 95 -4.74 12.08 -6.36
CA THR A 95 -4.25 13.47 -6.28
C THR A 95 -4.74 14.36 -7.42
N GLY A 96 -5.22 13.77 -8.53
CA GLY A 96 -5.56 14.50 -9.76
C GLY A 96 -4.35 14.95 -10.59
N GLU A 97 -3.14 14.76 -10.07
CA GLU A 97 -1.89 15.10 -10.75
C GLU A 97 -1.77 14.34 -12.08
N SER A 98 -1.15 14.97 -13.08
CA SER A 98 -0.79 14.33 -14.34
C SER A 98 0.67 14.59 -14.67
N LEU A 99 1.33 13.57 -15.22
CA LEU A 99 2.75 13.56 -15.55
C LEU A 99 2.93 13.06 -16.98
N ASP A 100 3.68 13.80 -17.79
CA ASP A 100 4.21 13.36 -19.08
C ASP A 100 5.73 13.46 -19.01
N ILE A 101 6.44 12.32 -19.13
CA ILE A 101 7.87 12.28 -18.87
C ILE A 101 8.60 11.20 -19.67
N ILE A 102 9.78 11.57 -20.18
CA ILE A 102 10.80 10.61 -20.64
C ILE A 102 11.65 10.24 -19.42
N TYR A 103 11.67 8.96 -19.05
CA TYR A 103 12.36 8.47 -17.84
C TYR A 103 13.64 7.68 -18.15
N ARG A 104 13.81 7.26 -19.41
CA ARG A 104 14.98 6.53 -19.91
C ARG A 104 15.25 6.87 -21.38
N VAL A 105 16.51 6.96 -21.76
CA VAL A 105 16.97 7.06 -23.16
C VAL A 105 18.04 6.00 -23.39
N GLY A 106 17.84 5.16 -24.41
CA GLY A 106 18.63 3.93 -24.56
C GLY A 106 18.49 3.07 -23.31
N ASP A 107 19.61 2.66 -22.71
CA ASP A 107 19.64 1.92 -21.44
C ASP A 107 19.91 2.81 -20.21
N THR A 108 19.96 4.13 -20.39
CA THR A 108 20.24 5.12 -19.34
C THR A 108 18.94 5.72 -18.78
N TYR A 109 18.63 5.42 -17.51
CA TYR A 109 17.57 6.12 -16.77
C TYR A 109 17.99 7.56 -16.42
N ILE A 110 17.03 8.48 -16.40
CA ILE A 110 17.24 9.90 -16.08
C ILE A 110 16.90 10.13 -14.60
N PRO A 111 17.86 10.47 -13.71
CA PRO A 111 17.62 10.55 -12.26
C PRO A 111 16.50 11.51 -11.87
N GLU A 112 16.48 12.71 -12.45
CA GLU A 112 15.49 13.76 -12.19
C GLU A 112 14.08 13.37 -12.66
N ALA A 113 13.99 12.41 -13.60
CA ALA A 113 12.72 11.84 -14.04
C ALA A 113 12.24 10.73 -13.10
N LEU A 114 13.16 9.90 -12.57
CA LEU A 114 12.84 8.94 -11.52
C LEU A 114 12.38 9.65 -10.25
N GLU A 115 13.02 10.75 -9.84
CA GLU A 115 12.58 11.56 -8.68
C GLU A 115 11.16 12.11 -8.84
N LYS A 116 10.80 12.60 -10.04
CA LYS A 116 9.43 13.03 -10.36
C LYS A 116 8.43 11.88 -10.32
N LEU A 117 8.81 10.69 -10.82
CA LEU A 117 7.97 9.49 -10.76
C LEU A 117 7.78 9.01 -9.31
N ASN A 118 8.84 9.02 -8.49
CA ASN A 118 8.79 8.71 -7.07
C ASN A 118 7.80 9.64 -6.33
N TYR A 119 7.88 10.95 -6.57
CA TYR A 119 6.94 11.91 -5.97
C TYR A 119 5.51 11.76 -6.49
N PHE A 120 5.32 11.53 -7.80
CA PHE A 120 4.01 11.30 -8.41
C PHE A 120 3.32 10.03 -7.90
N LEU A 121 4.10 9.02 -7.51
CA LEU A 121 3.64 7.75 -6.94
C LEU A 121 3.72 7.70 -5.41
N ARG A 122 3.95 8.82 -4.72
CA ARG A 122 4.01 8.90 -3.25
C ARG A 122 2.73 8.39 -2.57
N ASP A 123 2.82 8.07 -1.28
CA ASP A 123 1.64 7.76 -0.48
C ASP A 123 0.79 9.03 -0.35
N HIS A 124 -0.40 9.05 -0.94
CA HIS A 124 -1.22 10.26 -0.98
C HIS A 124 -1.86 10.62 0.38
N TYR A 125 -1.85 9.72 1.36
CA TYR A 125 -2.34 10.01 2.72
C TYR A 125 -1.26 10.68 3.59
N THR A 126 -0.02 10.17 3.56
CA THR A 126 1.08 10.68 4.41
C THR A 126 2.00 11.67 3.68
N GLN A 127 1.96 11.69 2.35
CA GLN A 127 2.91 12.36 1.44
C GLN A 127 4.33 11.77 1.43
N ASP A 128 4.56 10.60 2.06
CA ASP A 128 5.88 9.94 2.05
C ASP A 128 6.25 9.41 0.66
N VAL A 129 7.51 9.61 0.29
CA VAL A 129 8.11 9.21 -1.00
C VAL A 129 9.07 8.04 -0.78
N VAL A 130 9.04 7.06 -1.68
CA VAL A 130 10.05 5.99 -1.77
C VAL A 130 10.76 6.07 -3.12
N GLN A 131 12.00 5.58 -3.20
CA GLN A 131 12.63 5.30 -4.48
C GLN A 131 11.98 4.04 -5.10
N TYR A 132 11.36 4.18 -6.27
CA TYR A 132 10.86 3.05 -7.05
C TYR A 132 11.99 2.27 -7.73
N GLU A 133 11.79 0.96 -7.91
CA GLU A 133 12.62 0.13 -8.79
C GLU A 133 12.36 0.51 -10.27
N PRO A 134 13.34 1.02 -11.04
CA PRO A 134 13.09 1.59 -12.36
C PRO A 134 12.50 0.62 -13.40
N LYS A 135 12.68 -0.70 -13.22
CA LYS A 135 12.07 -1.73 -14.07
C LYS A 135 10.53 -1.70 -14.05
N GLU A 136 9.90 -1.19 -13.00
CA GLU A 136 8.44 -1.04 -12.93
C GLU A 136 7.93 -0.08 -14.04
N PHE A 137 8.69 0.99 -14.32
CA PHE A 137 8.38 1.91 -15.42
C PHE A 137 8.58 1.26 -16.80
N ASP A 138 9.57 0.37 -16.94
CA ASP A 138 9.75 -0.43 -18.14
C ASP A 138 8.63 -1.46 -18.35
N VAL A 139 8.09 -2.05 -17.28
CA VAL A 139 6.89 -2.91 -17.33
C VAL A 139 5.70 -2.11 -17.87
N LEU A 140 5.44 -0.93 -17.32
CA LEU A 140 4.36 -0.05 -17.81
C LEU A 140 4.56 0.33 -19.29
N HIS A 141 5.77 0.74 -19.70
CA HIS A 141 6.07 1.09 -21.08
C HIS A 141 5.93 -0.12 -22.02
N ALA A 142 6.35 -1.32 -21.59
CA ALA A 142 6.21 -2.56 -22.34
C ALA A 142 4.74 -3.01 -22.49
N MET A 143 3.90 -2.75 -21.48
CA MET A 143 2.44 -2.96 -21.57
C MET A 143 1.82 -2.00 -22.59
N MET A 144 2.10 -0.70 -22.49
CA MET A 144 1.58 0.32 -23.41
C MET A 144 2.05 0.08 -24.86
N SER A 145 3.29 -0.37 -25.04
CA SER A 145 3.82 -0.82 -26.34
C SER A 145 3.04 -2.01 -26.91
N ARG A 146 2.83 -3.08 -26.13
CA ARG A 146 2.06 -4.27 -26.57
C ARG A 146 0.59 -4.00 -26.83
N LEU A 147 0.01 -2.99 -26.16
CA LEU A 147 -1.37 -2.53 -26.41
C LEU A 147 -1.51 -1.68 -27.68
N GLY A 148 -0.41 -1.29 -28.34
CA GLY A 148 -0.44 -0.31 -29.43
C GLY A 148 -0.76 1.11 -28.95
N ARG A 149 -0.47 1.43 -27.68
CA ARG A 149 -0.87 2.66 -26.97
C ARG A 149 0.34 3.39 -26.37
N VAL A 150 1.47 3.44 -27.08
CA VAL A 150 2.67 4.20 -26.65
C VAL A 150 2.37 5.67 -26.34
N SER A 151 1.36 6.26 -27.00
CA SER A 151 0.87 7.62 -26.77
C SER A 151 -0.37 7.71 -25.87
N GLY A 152 -0.70 6.63 -25.15
CA GLY A 152 -1.85 6.55 -24.25
C GLY A 152 -1.53 6.99 -22.81
N ILE A 153 -2.56 7.36 -22.06
CA ILE A 153 -2.45 7.71 -20.64
C ILE A 153 -2.69 6.46 -19.79
N ILE A 154 -1.85 6.25 -18.77
CA ILE A 154 -2.07 5.30 -17.68
C ILE A 154 -2.79 6.04 -16.54
N GLN A 155 -3.88 5.48 -16.04
CA GLN A 155 -4.52 5.98 -14.83
C GLN A 155 -4.03 5.17 -13.63
N VAL A 156 -3.24 5.79 -12.76
CA VAL A 156 -2.76 5.18 -11.52
C VAL A 156 -3.88 5.18 -10.50
N VAL A 157 -4.21 3.99 -10.00
CA VAL A 157 -5.13 3.76 -8.89
C VAL A 157 -4.37 3.77 -7.57
N CYS A 158 -3.16 3.19 -7.50
CA CYS A 158 -2.33 3.21 -6.30
C CYS A 158 -0.84 3.11 -6.65
N GLY A 159 -0.02 3.96 -6.01
CA GLY A 159 1.45 3.90 -6.05
C GLY A 159 2.00 3.31 -4.76
N TYR A 160 3.01 3.98 -4.17
CA TYR A 160 3.60 3.62 -2.89
C TYR A 160 2.58 3.70 -1.77
N ARG A 161 2.75 2.83 -0.77
CA ARG A 161 1.97 2.82 0.46
C ARG A 161 2.89 2.65 1.64
N THR A 162 2.80 3.56 2.60
CA THR A 162 3.46 3.41 3.91
C THR A 162 2.96 2.16 4.64
N PRO A 163 3.70 1.66 5.65
CA PRO A 163 3.20 0.61 6.54
C PRO A 163 1.88 0.97 7.22
N GLU A 164 1.68 2.25 7.59
CA GLU A 164 0.45 2.74 8.21
C GLU A 164 -0.73 2.70 7.23
N THR A 165 -0.58 3.24 6.02
CA THR A 165 -1.60 3.16 4.96
C THR A 165 -1.90 1.72 4.57
N ASN A 166 -0.90 0.84 4.47
CA ASN A 166 -1.11 -0.57 4.15
C ASN A 166 -1.91 -1.28 5.26
N GLU A 167 -1.61 -1.02 6.53
CA GLU A 167 -2.32 -1.61 7.67
C GLU A 167 -3.75 -1.06 7.81
N ALA A 168 -3.95 0.25 7.67
CA ALA A 168 -5.28 0.85 7.61
C ALA A 168 -6.12 0.26 6.47
N LEU A 169 -5.53 0.06 5.29
CA LEU A 169 -6.18 -0.60 4.17
C LEU A 169 -6.47 -2.08 4.45
N ARG A 170 -5.62 -2.84 5.15
CA ARG A 170 -5.90 -4.24 5.54
C ARG A 170 -7.16 -4.34 6.41
N HIS A 171 -7.34 -3.44 7.37
CA HIS A 171 -8.51 -3.42 8.27
C HIS A 171 -9.76 -2.76 7.70
N SER A 172 -9.64 -1.99 6.61
CA SER A 172 -10.75 -1.22 6.01
C SER A 172 -11.96 -2.06 5.59
N SER A 173 -11.79 -3.36 5.31
CA SER A 173 -12.91 -4.31 5.21
C SER A 173 -12.48 -5.76 5.44
N ILE A 174 -13.47 -6.65 5.61
CA ILE A 174 -13.26 -8.10 5.75
C ILE A 174 -12.77 -8.75 4.42
N LYS A 175 -12.72 -8.00 3.31
CA LYS A 175 -12.38 -8.49 1.95
C LYS A 175 -11.55 -7.46 1.18
N THR A 176 -10.41 -7.08 1.73
CA THR A 176 -9.52 -6.06 1.13
C THR A 176 -8.63 -6.60 0.02
N GLY A 177 -8.17 -7.85 0.14
CA GLY A 177 -7.21 -8.44 -0.81
C GLY A 177 -5.82 -7.79 -0.75
N VAL A 178 -5.50 -7.11 0.37
CA VAL A 178 -4.24 -6.43 0.62
C VAL A 178 -3.31 -7.34 1.41
N ALA A 179 -2.06 -7.47 0.95
CA ALA A 179 -1.03 -8.25 1.62
C ALA A 179 -0.41 -7.49 2.82
N GLU A 180 0.06 -8.23 3.82
CA GLU A 180 0.81 -7.69 4.97
C GLU A 180 2.20 -7.19 4.57
N HIS A 181 2.86 -7.91 3.66
CA HIS A 181 4.06 -7.46 2.97
C HIS A 181 3.68 -7.22 1.51
N SER A 182 3.35 -5.97 1.20
CA SER A 182 2.89 -5.54 -0.12
C SER A 182 4.04 -4.96 -0.92
N GLN A 183 4.18 -5.33 -2.20
CA GLN A 183 5.19 -4.75 -3.11
C GLN A 183 5.02 -3.22 -3.28
N HIS A 184 3.84 -2.65 -2.96
CA HIS A 184 3.64 -1.20 -2.88
C HIS A 184 4.41 -0.55 -1.73
N MET A 185 4.77 -1.29 -0.68
CA MET A 185 5.59 -0.78 0.44
C MET A 185 7.08 -0.78 0.11
N GLU A 186 7.47 -1.44 -0.98
CA GLU A 186 8.87 -1.56 -1.43
C GLU A 186 9.19 -0.62 -2.61
N GLY A 187 8.21 0.10 -3.17
CA GLY A 187 8.39 0.84 -4.43
C GLY A 187 8.49 -0.08 -5.66
N HIS A 188 7.85 -1.25 -5.59
CA HIS A 188 7.96 -2.31 -6.59
C HIS A 188 6.64 -2.60 -7.34
N ALA A 189 5.56 -1.84 -7.09
CA ALA A 189 4.22 -2.12 -7.62
C ALA A 189 3.37 -0.88 -7.92
N ILE A 190 2.48 -1.01 -8.90
CA ILE A 190 1.50 0.00 -9.30
C ILE A 190 0.14 -0.67 -9.60
N ASP A 191 -0.94 -0.17 -9.02
CA ASP A 191 -2.31 -0.47 -9.46
C ASP A 191 -2.72 0.50 -10.56
N LEU A 192 -3.18 0.00 -11.71
CA LEU A 192 -3.49 0.84 -12.87
C LEU A 192 -4.74 0.45 -13.67
N ARG A 193 -5.17 1.43 -14.49
CA ARG A 193 -6.12 1.32 -15.60
C ARG A 193 -5.52 1.97 -16.86
N VAL A 194 -6.03 1.61 -18.03
CA VAL A 194 -5.72 2.30 -19.30
C VAL A 194 -7.03 2.62 -20.02
N PRO A 195 -7.41 3.90 -20.20
CA PRO A 195 -8.66 4.28 -20.86
C PRO A 195 -8.78 3.67 -22.26
N GLY A 196 -9.93 3.07 -22.55
CA GLY A 196 -10.20 2.35 -23.80
C GLY A 196 -9.60 0.95 -23.90
N VAL A 197 -9.06 0.39 -22.80
CA VAL A 197 -8.60 -1.01 -22.71
C VAL A 197 -9.39 -1.72 -21.61
N SER A 198 -9.87 -2.93 -21.89
CA SER A 198 -10.58 -3.71 -20.85
C SER A 198 -9.60 -4.24 -19.80
N THR A 199 -10.00 -4.27 -18.53
CA THR A 199 -9.18 -4.77 -17.41
C THR A 199 -8.68 -6.21 -17.64
N ALA A 200 -9.45 -7.02 -18.37
CA ALA A 200 -9.05 -8.38 -18.76
C ALA A 200 -7.95 -8.40 -19.83
N GLN A 201 -8.01 -7.48 -20.81
CA GLN A 201 -6.95 -7.30 -21.81
C GLN A 201 -5.69 -6.72 -21.17
N LEU A 202 -5.82 -5.74 -20.27
CA LEU A 202 -4.71 -5.14 -19.53
C LEU A 202 -3.95 -6.20 -18.71
N ARG A 203 -4.68 -7.07 -17.98
CA ARG A 203 -4.12 -8.23 -17.28
C ARG A 203 -3.39 -9.17 -18.23
N ASN A 204 -4.03 -9.57 -19.34
CA ASN A 204 -3.41 -10.47 -20.33
C ASN A 204 -2.11 -9.88 -20.90
N THR A 205 -2.06 -8.56 -21.12
CA THR A 205 -0.84 -7.88 -21.55
C THR A 205 0.25 -7.96 -20.47
N ALA A 206 -0.06 -7.65 -19.21
CA ALA A 206 0.89 -7.75 -18.11
C ALA A 206 1.44 -9.18 -17.94
N LEU A 207 0.57 -10.19 -17.93
CA LEU A 207 0.95 -11.61 -17.87
C LEU A 207 1.89 -12.01 -19.02
N SER A 208 1.66 -11.48 -20.24
CA SER A 208 2.54 -11.75 -21.40
C SER A 208 3.97 -11.25 -21.24
N LEU A 209 4.24 -10.35 -20.29
CA LEU A 209 5.59 -9.86 -20.00
C LEU A 209 6.42 -10.85 -19.19
N HIS A 210 5.79 -11.66 -18.32
CA HIS A 210 6.47 -12.50 -17.32
C HIS A 210 7.47 -11.71 -16.43
N ALA A 211 7.23 -10.41 -16.24
CA ALA A 211 8.16 -9.50 -15.56
C ALA A 211 8.01 -9.44 -14.03
N GLY A 212 6.92 -10.00 -13.48
CA GLY A 212 6.69 -10.12 -12.05
C GLY A 212 5.23 -10.46 -11.71
N GLY A 213 4.70 -9.92 -10.61
CA GLY A 213 3.35 -10.21 -10.14
C GLY A 213 2.25 -9.51 -10.93
N VAL A 214 1.11 -10.19 -11.11
CA VAL A 214 -0.09 -9.61 -11.75
C VAL A 214 -1.37 -9.96 -10.98
N GLY A 215 -2.03 -8.94 -10.41
CA GLY A 215 -3.30 -9.09 -9.71
C GLY A 215 -4.47 -8.55 -10.53
N TYR A 216 -5.54 -9.33 -10.66
CA TYR A 216 -6.73 -8.96 -11.43
C TYR A 216 -7.93 -8.64 -10.54
N TYR A 217 -8.41 -7.39 -10.62
CA TYR A 217 -9.50 -6.87 -9.79
C TYR A 217 -10.71 -6.49 -10.68
N PRO A 218 -11.50 -7.47 -11.19
CA PRO A 218 -12.62 -7.22 -12.10
C PRO A 218 -13.75 -6.34 -11.55
N ILE A 219 -13.94 -6.32 -10.22
CA ILE A 219 -15.01 -5.53 -9.58
C ILE A 219 -14.56 -4.07 -9.41
N SER A 220 -13.36 -3.87 -8.86
CA SER A 220 -12.73 -2.54 -8.73
C SER A 220 -12.16 -2.01 -10.06
N GLN A 221 -12.22 -2.81 -11.11
CA GLN A 221 -11.78 -2.52 -12.49
C GLN A 221 -10.35 -1.98 -12.58
N PHE A 222 -9.38 -2.67 -11.98
CA PHE A 222 -7.95 -2.37 -12.14
C PHE A 222 -7.09 -3.63 -12.24
N VAL A 223 -5.83 -3.42 -12.62
CA VAL A 223 -4.78 -4.46 -12.63
C VAL A 223 -3.64 -3.98 -11.73
N HIS A 224 -3.27 -4.80 -10.76
CA HIS A 224 -2.01 -4.71 -10.04
C HIS A 224 -0.91 -5.25 -10.94
N VAL A 225 0.21 -4.54 -11.07
CA VAL A 225 1.47 -5.11 -11.57
C VAL A 225 2.60 -4.84 -10.57
N ASP A 226 3.59 -5.73 -10.54
CA ASP A 226 4.84 -5.54 -9.79
C ASP A 226 6.02 -6.26 -10.45
N VAL A 227 7.24 -5.85 -10.09
CA VAL A 227 8.52 -6.46 -10.49
C VAL A 227 9.06 -7.50 -9.49
N GLY A 228 8.20 -7.99 -8.60
CA GLY A 228 8.51 -9.08 -7.67
C GLY A 228 8.44 -10.48 -8.32
N PRO A 229 8.39 -11.57 -7.54
CA PRO A 229 8.33 -12.92 -8.07
C PRO A 229 7.11 -13.18 -8.96
N VAL A 230 7.31 -13.78 -10.14
CA VAL A 230 6.23 -14.05 -11.11
C VAL A 230 5.12 -14.90 -10.51
N ARG A 231 3.91 -14.31 -10.41
CA ARG A 231 2.73 -14.91 -9.79
C ARG A 231 1.46 -14.21 -10.29
N GLU A 232 0.34 -14.94 -10.37
CA GLU A 232 -0.96 -14.36 -10.73
C GLU A 232 -2.01 -14.58 -9.64
N TRP A 233 -2.92 -13.61 -9.47
CA TRP A 233 -4.09 -13.75 -8.59
C TRP A 233 -5.31 -13.01 -9.13
N VAL A 234 -6.50 -13.42 -8.67
CA VAL A 234 -7.77 -12.79 -9.03
C VAL A 234 -8.54 -12.48 -7.76
N PHE A 235 -8.93 -11.22 -7.56
CA PHE A 235 -9.68 -10.79 -6.39
C PHE A 235 -11.12 -10.39 -6.75
N GLY A 236 -12.09 -10.79 -5.91
CA GLY A 236 -13.51 -10.45 -6.11
C GLY A 236 -14.22 -11.14 -7.27
N ALA A 237 -13.58 -12.08 -7.98
CA ALA A 237 -14.28 -12.90 -8.97
C ALA A 237 -15.21 -13.92 -8.31
N ALA A 238 -16.39 -14.12 -8.91
CA ALA A 238 -17.28 -15.22 -8.52
C ALA A 238 -16.61 -16.58 -8.77
N PRO A 239 -16.80 -17.59 -7.89
CA PRO A 239 -16.20 -18.91 -8.08
C PRO A 239 -16.64 -19.52 -9.40
N ARG A 240 -15.67 -19.99 -10.21
CA ARG A 240 -15.96 -20.64 -11.50
C ARG A 240 -16.82 -21.87 -11.24
N LYS A 241 -18.07 -21.86 -11.70
CA LYS A 241 -18.93 -23.05 -11.69
C LYS A 241 -18.18 -24.19 -12.39
N PRO A 242 -18.09 -25.40 -11.80
CA PRO A 242 -17.49 -26.55 -12.46
C PRO A 242 -18.15 -26.76 -13.82
N GLY A 243 -17.35 -26.84 -14.89
CA GLY A 243 -17.87 -27.01 -16.24
C GLY A 243 -18.66 -28.31 -16.32
N ARG A 244 -19.87 -28.27 -16.90
CA ARG A 244 -20.63 -29.50 -17.18
C ARG A 244 -19.78 -30.40 -18.08
N ARG A 245 -19.36 -31.54 -17.55
CA ARG A 245 -18.83 -32.64 -18.36
C ARG A 245 -19.94 -33.12 -19.28
N TYR A 246 -19.91 -32.69 -20.54
CA TYR A 246 -20.63 -33.36 -21.61
C TYR A 246 -19.97 -34.72 -21.82
N HIS A 247 -20.55 -35.75 -21.21
CA HIS A 247 -20.23 -37.13 -21.56
C HIS A 247 -20.72 -37.35 -22.99
N ALA A 248 -19.79 -37.45 -23.94
CA ALA A 248 -20.12 -37.81 -25.30
C ALA A 248 -20.75 -39.20 -25.31
N ALA A 249 -22.04 -39.27 -25.67
CA ALA A 249 -22.73 -40.54 -25.82
C ALA A 249 -22.07 -41.31 -26.97
N ARG A 250 -21.56 -42.52 -26.67
CA ARG A 250 -21.06 -43.43 -27.70
C ARG A 250 -22.25 -43.90 -28.53
N ALA A 251 -22.33 -43.44 -29.78
CA ALA A 251 -23.22 -44.03 -30.76
C ALA A 251 -22.78 -45.48 -31.03
N THR A 252 -23.56 -46.43 -30.53
CA THR A 252 -23.48 -47.83 -30.98
C THR A 252 -24.27 -47.92 -32.28
N GLY A 253 -23.57 -48.22 -33.37
CA GLY A 253 -24.21 -48.40 -34.68
C GLY A 253 -24.83 -49.79 -34.82
N MET A 254 -25.92 -49.83 -35.59
CA MET A 254 -26.49 -50.99 -36.30
C MET A 254 -26.89 -50.51 -37.69
#